data_AF-A0A1Q5CQM1-F1
#
_entry.id   AF-A0A1Q5CQM1-F1
#
_cell.length_a   1.000
_cell.length_b   1.000
_cell.length_c   1.000
_cell.angle_alpha   90.00
_cell.angle_beta   90.00
_cell.angle_gamma   90.00
#
_symmetry.space_group_name_H-M   'P 1'
#
loop_
_entity.id
_entity.type
_entity.pdbx_description
1 polymer ?
#
loop_
_entity_poly.entity_id
_entity_poly.type
_entity_poly.pdbx_seq_one_letter_code
_entity_poly.pdbx_strand_id
1 'polypeptide(L)' 'MATEARRAGQDPEAIAVPGMRVITPELFGKLKEAVMAYTAALASSPDRWADEQAVGEQLTHHKLTGDRLFTTYAEPVNTA' A
#
# COMPACT_ATOMS: atom_id res chain seq x y z
N MET A 1 14.24 29.18 12.78
CA MET A 1 14.56 27.84 12.23
C MET A 1 13.26 27.10 12.07
N ALA A 2 12.68 27.14 10.86
CA ALA A 2 11.43 26.46 10.56
C ALA A 2 11.79 25.10 9.95
N THR A 3 11.41 24.03 10.64
CA THR A 3 11.55 22.65 10.17
C THR A 3 10.57 22.46 9.03
N GLU A 4 11.02 22.66 7.79
CA GLU A 4 10.28 22.26 6.60
C GLU A 4 10.14 20.74 6.63
N ALA A 5 8.92 20.30 6.92
CA ALA A 5 8.50 18.94 6.71
C ALA A 5 8.79 18.58 5.25
N ARG A 6 9.76 17.69 5.05
CA ARG A 6 10.04 17.10 3.74
C ARG A 6 8.74 16.50 3.21
N ARG A 7 8.07 17.20 2.29
CA ARG A 7 7.17 16.57 1.31
C ARG A 7 8.05 15.65 0.46
N ALA A 8 8.31 14.45 0.97
CA ALA A 8 9.00 13.42 0.21
C ALA A 8 8.07 12.96 -0.92
N GLY A 9 8.34 13.38 -2.15
CA GLY A 9 7.68 12.77 -3.31
C GLY A 9 7.53 13.59 -4.59
N GLN A 10 7.92 14.87 -4.65
CA GLN A 10 7.91 15.60 -5.91
C GLN A 10 9.33 16.07 -6.23
N ASP A 11 10.01 15.27 -7.05
CA ASP A 11 11.06 15.83 -7.90
C ASP A 11 10.41 16.95 -8.72
N PRO A 12 10.91 18.20 -8.67
CA PRO A 12 10.32 19.31 -9.43
C PRO A 12 10.33 19.08 -10.96
N GLU A 13 11.13 18.12 -11.44
CA GLU A 13 11.17 17.72 -12.86
C GLU A 13 10.19 16.57 -13.20
N ALA A 14 9.55 15.95 -12.20
CA ALA A 14 8.62 14.85 -12.45
C ALA A 14 7.29 15.33 -13.02
N ILE A 15 6.95 14.84 -14.22
CA ILE A 15 5.66 15.08 -14.85
C ILE A 15 4.69 13.96 -14.45
N ALA A 16 3.63 14.32 -13.74
CA ALA A 16 2.55 13.39 -13.42
C ALA A 16 1.71 13.08 -14.67
N VAL A 17 1.61 11.80 -15.01
CA VAL A 17 0.80 11.33 -16.15
C VAL A 17 -0.66 11.18 -15.72
N PRO A 18 -1.65 11.47 -16.59
CA PRO A 18 -3.07 11.21 -16.28
C PRO A 18 -3.30 9.77 -15.80
N GLY A 19 -4.02 9.62 -14.68
CA GLY A 19 -4.28 8.32 -14.05
C GLY A 19 -3.16 7.81 -13.13
N MET A 20 -2.04 8.54 -13.00
CA MET A 20 -0.98 8.19 -12.05
C MET A 20 -1.46 8.25 -10.61
N ARG A 21 -1.12 7.23 -9.84
CA ARG A 21 -1.35 7.15 -8.40
C ARG A 21 -0.04 6.99 -7.67
N VAL A 22 0.06 7.55 -6.48
CA VAL A 22 1.24 7.48 -5.63
C VAL A 22 0.89 6.92 -4.26
N ILE A 23 1.81 6.13 -3.72
CA ILE A 23 1.77 5.71 -2.32
C ILE A 23 2.58 6.73 -1.53
N THR A 24 1.90 7.60 -0.80
CA THR A 24 2.55 8.59 0.07
C THR A 24 3.18 7.91 1.29
N PRO A 25 4.07 8.59 2.05
CA PRO A 25 4.63 8.01 3.27
C PRO A 25 3.57 7.55 4.28
N GLU A 26 2.45 8.28 4.40
CA GLU A 26 1.34 7.90 5.28
C GLU A 26 0.65 6.61 4.77
N LEU A 27 0.31 6.57 3.48
CA LEU A 27 -0.33 5.40 2.87
C LEU A 27 0.61 4.19 2.86
N PHE A 28 1.92 4.41 2.73
CA PHE A 28 2.93 3.37 2.84
C PHE A 28 2.97 2.76 4.25
N GLY A 29 2.81 3.58 5.28
CA GLY A 29 2.66 3.10 6.66
C GLY A 29 1.47 2.14 6.80
N LYS A 30 0.30 2.54 6.29
CA LYS A 30 -0.92 1.72 6.30
C LYS A 30 -0.76 0.43 5.48
N LEU A 31 -0.09 0.51 4.33
CA LEU A 31 0.22 -0.66 3.51
C LEU A 31 1.11 -1.65 4.27
N LYS A 32 2.15 -1.14 4.95
CA LYS A 32 3.05 -1.96 5.75
C LYS A 32 2.30 -2.67 6.88
N GLU A 33 1.43 -1.97 7.59
CA GLU A 33 0.58 -2.56 8.64
C GLU A 33 -0.29 -3.69 8.08
N ALA A 34 -0.92 -3.47 6.92
CA ALA A 34 -1.76 -4.48 6.27
C ALA A 34 -0.96 -5.73 5.85
N VAL A 35 0.24 -5.55 5.27
CA VAL A 35 1.13 -6.65 4.91
C VAL A 35 1.57 -7.41 6.15
N MET A 36 1.97 -6.70 7.22
CA MET A 36 2.34 -7.34 8.48
C MET A 36 1.19 -8.16 9.08
N ALA A 37 -0.02 -7.61 9.11
CA ALA A 37 -1.20 -8.31 9.63
C ALA A 37 -1.54 -9.56 8.82
N TYR A 38 -1.54 -9.46 7.48
CA TYR A 38 -1.71 -10.60 6.57
C TYR A 38 -0.68 -11.70 6.84
N THR A 39 0.61 -11.35 6.91
CA THR A 39 1.68 -12.33 7.14
C THR A 39 1.57 -12.97 8.52
N ALA A 40 1.23 -12.20 9.56
CA ALA A 40 1.04 -12.71 10.92
C ALA A 40 -0.17 -13.67 11.00
N ALA A 41 -1.26 -13.36 10.30
CA ALA A 41 -2.45 -14.20 10.24
C ALA A 41 -2.16 -15.57 9.60
N LEU A 42 -1.34 -15.60 8.54
CA LEU A 42 -0.92 -16.85 7.91
C LEU A 42 0.17 -17.58 8.68
N ALA A 43 1.07 -16.86 9.37
CA ALA A 43 2.09 -17.45 10.23
C ALA A 43 1.52 -18.20 11.45
N SER A 44 0.24 -17.98 11.80
CA SER A 44 -0.43 -18.69 12.89
C SER A 44 -0.51 -20.21 12.69
N SER A 45 -0.35 -20.71 11.46
CA SER A 45 -0.24 -22.14 11.15
C SER A 45 0.58 -22.34 9.86
N PRO A 46 1.66 -23.15 9.88
CA PRO A 46 2.54 -23.31 8.71
C PRO A 46 1.83 -23.76 7.44
N ASP A 47 0.80 -24.60 7.58
CA ASP A 47 0.04 -25.17 6.46
C ASP A 47 -0.85 -24.13 5.75
N ARG A 48 -1.13 -22.99 6.38
CA ARG A 48 -2.00 -21.95 5.79
C ARG A 48 -1.38 -21.27 4.57
N TRP A 49 -0.05 -21.29 4.44
CA TRP A 49 0.62 -20.80 3.24
C TRP A 49 0.44 -21.73 2.04
N ALA A 50 0.19 -23.03 2.28
CA ALA A 50 -0.07 -24.00 1.22
C ALA A 50 -1.54 -24.01 0.77
N ASP A 51 -2.43 -23.46 1.59
CA ASP A 51 -3.84 -23.28 1.27
C ASP A 51 -4.05 -21.98 0.48
N GLU A 52 -4.12 -22.10 -0.84
CA GLU A 52 -4.35 -20.96 -1.75
C GLU A 52 -5.64 -20.19 -1.42
N GLN A 53 -6.68 -20.87 -0.95
CA GLN A 53 -7.92 -20.22 -0.57
C GLN A 53 -7.72 -19.37 0.68
N ALA A 54 -7.05 -19.90 1.71
CA ALA A 54 -6.73 -19.14 2.92
C ALA A 54 -5.85 -17.91 2.62
N VAL A 55 -4.88 -18.05 1.71
CA VAL A 55 -4.05 -16.92 1.24
C VAL A 55 -4.92 -15.89 0.53
N GLY A 56 -5.79 -16.31 -0.39
CA GLY A 56 -6.70 -15.42 -1.13
C GLY A 56 -7.67 -14.66 -0.23
N GLU A 57 -8.20 -15.32 0.80
CA GLU A 57 -9.06 -14.70 1.82
C GLU A 57 -8.30 -13.62 2.60
N GLN A 58 -7.07 -13.90 3.04
CA GLN A 58 -6.27 -12.93 3.78
C GLN A 58 -5.84 -11.74 2.91
N LEU A 59 -5.44 -11.97 1.65
CA LEU A 59 -5.16 -10.89 0.70
C LEU A 59 -6.39 -10.02 0.43
N THR A 60 -7.58 -10.63 0.30
CA THR A 60 -8.84 -9.92 0.10
C THR A 60 -9.24 -9.11 1.34
N HIS A 61 -9.07 -9.70 2.52
CA HIS A 61 -9.36 -9.06 3.81
C HIS A 61 -8.52 -7.80 3.98
N HIS A 62 -7.20 -7.91 3.78
CA HIS A 62 -6.23 -6.81 3.92
C HIS A 62 -6.11 -5.90 2.68
N LYS A 63 -7.01 -6.05 1.69
CA LYS A 63 -7.05 -5.22 0.46
C LYS A 63 -5.74 -5.25 -0.35
N LEU A 64 -5.02 -6.37 -0.30
CA LEU A 64 -3.77 -6.61 -1.02
C LEU A 64 -3.98 -7.31 -2.37
N THR A 65 -5.17 -7.16 -2.96
CA THR A 65 -5.51 -7.69 -4.29
C THR A 65 -5.40 -6.57 -5.32
N GLY A 66 -5.01 -6.90 -6.57
CA GLY A 66 -4.62 -5.97 -7.63
C GLY A 66 -5.26 -4.57 -7.57
N ASP A 67 -6.53 -4.44 -7.98
CA ASP A 67 -7.23 -3.15 -8.00
C ASP A 67 -7.46 -2.55 -6.60
N ARG A 68 -7.67 -3.40 -5.60
CA ARG A 68 -7.94 -2.98 -4.22
C ARG A 68 -6.73 -2.35 -3.55
N LEU A 69 -5.53 -2.80 -3.91
CA LEU A 69 -4.27 -2.26 -3.38
C LEU A 69 -4.12 -0.79 -3.76
N PHE A 70 -4.25 -0.46 -5.05
CA PHE A 70 -4.08 0.92 -5.52
C PHE A 70 -5.25 1.84 -5.19
N THR A 71 -6.45 1.29 -5.03
CA THR A 71 -7.60 2.09 -4.56
C THR A 71 -7.56 2.38 -3.06
N THR A 72 -6.92 1.51 -2.27
CA THR A 72 -6.85 1.65 -0.79
C THR A 72 -5.59 2.37 -0.32
N TYR A 73 -4.43 2.03 -0.89
CA TYR A 73 -3.11 2.46 -0.40
C TYR A 73 -2.39 3.41 -1.35
N ALA A 74 -3.05 3.92 -2.38
CA ALA A 74 -2.51 4.97 -3.23
C ALA A 74 -3.54 6.08 -3.42
N GLU A 75 -3.08 7.29 -3.67
CA GLU A 75 -3.90 8.46 -3.98
C GLU A 75 -3.57 8.99 -5.37
N PRO A 76 -4.52 9.64 -6.08
CA PRO A 76 -4.20 10.29 -7.34
C PRO A 76 -3.13 11.37 -7.13
N VAL A 77 -2.18 11.47 -8.05
CA VAL A 77 -1.24 12.59 -8.01
C VAL A 77 -2.01 13.88 -8.24
N ASN A 78 -1.92 14.82 -7.30
CA ASN A 78 -2.50 16.14 -7.49
C ASN A 78 -1.62 16.95 -8.44
N THR A 79 -2.14 17.28 -9.62
CA THR A 79 -1.43 18.03 -10.67
C THR A 79 -1.82 19.50 -10.72
N ALA A 80 -2.35 20.06 -9.62
CA ALA A 80 -2.75 21.46 -9.51
C ALA A 80 -1.56 22.43 -9.62
#